data_AF-A0A356Z7R9-F1
#
_entry.id   AF-A0A356Z7R9-F1
#
_cell.length_a   1.000
_cell.length_b   1.000
_cell.length_c   1.000
_cell.angle_alpha   90.00
_cell.angle_beta   90.00
_cell.angle_gamma   90.00
#
_symmetry.space_group_name_H-M   'P 1'
#
loop_
_entity.id
_entity.type
_entity.pdbx_description
1 polymer ?
#
loop_
_entity_poly.entity_id
_entity_poly.type
_entity_poly.pdbx_seq_one_letter_code
_entity_poly.pdbx_strand_id
1 'polypeptide(L)'
;EGIARELIFTADVIDAQEAYRIGLVNHVYPADTLLDEARKMAVKIAKKAPVAVKLSKAAINRGMQVDIDTALNVEADLFSI
;
A
#
# COMPACT_ATOMS: atom_id res chain seq x y z
N GLU A 1 7.68 11.05 9.76
CA GLU A 1 6.31 11.07 10.32
C GLU A 1 5.76 12.48 10.59
N GLY A 2 6.16 13.53 9.85
CA GLY A 2 5.67 14.90 10.13
C GLY A 2 4.18 15.07 9.84
N ILE A 3 3.80 14.87 8.57
CA ILE A 3 2.41 15.02 8.08
C ILE A 3 1.43 14.11 8.81
N ALA A 4 1.84 12.87 9.13
CA ALA A 4 0.98 11.95 9.88
C ALA A 4 0.62 12.50 11.27
N ARG A 5 1.60 13.08 11.99
CA ARG A 5 1.37 13.70 13.30
C ARG A 5 0.53 14.96 13.19
N GLU A 6 0.78 15.78 12.18
CA GLU A 6 -0.02 16.97 11.89
C GLU A 6 -1.51 16.64 11.74
N LEU A 7 -1.86 15.70 10.84
CA LEU A 7 -3.25 15.30 10.60
C LEU A 7 -3.92 14.69 11.85
N ILE A 8 -3.18 13.92 12.65
CA ILE A 8 -3.71 13.33 13.89
C ILE A 8 -4.00 14.42 14.93
N PHE A 9 -3.17 15.44 15.03
CA PHE A 9 -3.31 16.48 16.05
C PHE A 9 -4.29 17.59 15.65
N THR A 10 -4.35 17.96 14.37
CA THR A 10 -5.24 19.02 13.90
C THR A 10 -6.63 18.52 13.52
N ALA A 11 -6.75 17.23 13.15
CA ALA A 11 -7.97 16.63 12.62
C ALA A 11 -8.52 17.37 11.38
N ASP A 12 -7.65 18.06 10.64
CA ASP A 12 -8.04 18.79 9.45
C ASP A 12 -8.50 17.86 8.33
N VAL A 13 -9.48 18.33 7.56
CA VAL A 13 -9.96 17.66 6.35
C VAL A 13 -9.08 18.08 5.18
N ILE A 14 -8.39 17.12 4.58
CA ILE A 14 -7.63 17.32 3.34
C ILE A 14 -8.46 16.92 2.12
N ASP A 15 -8.21 17.59 0.99
CA ASP A 15 -8.81 17.20 -0.28
C ASP A 15 -8.04 16.03 -0.94
N ALA A 16 -8.56 15.54 -2.07
CA ALA A 16 -7.97 14.42 -2.79
C ALA A 16 -6.58 14.75 -3.38
N GLN A 17 -6.32 15.99 -3.78
CA GLN A 17 -5.04 16.40 -4.36
C GLN A 17 -3.97 16.46 -3.29
N GLU A 18 -4.30 16.98 -2.11
CA GLU A 18 -3.42 16.99 -0.96
C GLU A 18 -3.13 15.57 -0.47
N ALA A 19 -4.15 14.72 -0.36
CA ALA A 19 -3.97 13.30 -0.04
C ALA A 19 -3.01 12.58 -1.02
N TYR A 20 -3.06 12.94 -2.30
CA TYR A 20 -2.12 12.43 -3.30
C TYR A 20 -0.70 12.98 -3.11
N ARG A 21 -0.57 14.30 -2.89
CA ARG A 21 0.72 14.98 -2.69
C ARG A 21 1.49 14.42 -1.51
N ILE A 22 0.80 14.08 -0.41
CA ILE A 22 1.42 13.52 0.80
C ILE A 22 1.62 12.00 0.74
N GLY A 23 1.18 11.34 -0.34
CA GLY A 23 1.31 9.89 -0.53
C GLY A 23 0.32 9.04 0.26
N LEU A 24 -0.77 9.64 0.77
CA LEU A 24 -1.85 8.89 1.44
C LEU A 24 -2.65 8.04 0.44
N VAL A 25 -2.80 8.51 -0.79
CA VAL A 25 -3.40 7.77 -1.90
C VAL A 25 -2.45 7.71 -3.09
N ASN A 26 -2.57 6.64 -3.89
CA ASN A 26 -1.69 6.43 -5.04
C ASN A 26 -2.13 7.17 -6.30
N HIS A 27 -3.42 7.47 -6.44
CA HIS A 27 -4.01 8.13 -7.62
C HIS A 27 -5.30 8.87 -7.26
N VAL A 28 -5.65 9.90 -8.04
CA VAL A 28 -6.92 10.65 -7.94
C VAL A 28 -7.62 10.57 -9.29
N TYR A 29 -8.89 10.19 -9.28
CA TYR A 29 -9.72 10.06 -10.49
C TYR A 29 -11.05 10.77 -10.31
N PRO A 30 -11.68 11.23 -11.41
CA PRO A 30 -13.09 11.63 -11.41
C PRO A 30 -13.99 10.50 -10.88
N ALA A 31 -15.07 10.87 -10.18
CA ALA A 31 -15.92 9.91 -9.46
C ALA A 31 -16.59 8.87 -10.37
N ASP A 32 -16.93 9.26 -11.60
CA ASP A 32 -17.53 8.42 -12.65
C ASP A 32 -16.57 7.35 -13.19
N THR A 33 -15.26 7.58 -13.12
CA THR A 33 -14.23 6.66 -13.64
C THR A 33 -13.45 5.91 -12.55
N LEU A 34 -13.64 6.28 -11.28
CA LEU A 34 -12.90 5.74 -10.13
C LEU A 34 -12.92 4.20 -10.08
N LEU A 35 -14.12 3.61 -10.19
CA LEU A 35 -14.26 2.15 -10.09
C LEU A 35 -13.62 1.42 -11.27
N ASP A 36 -13.69 2.00 -12.47
CA ASP A 36 -13.09 1.40 -13.66
C ASP A 36 -11.57 1.41 -13.57
N GLU A 37 -10.97 2.50 -13.14
CA GLU A 37 -9.51 2.59 -12.91
C GLU A 37 -9.05 1.66 -11.80
N ALA A 38 -9.80 1.57 -10.69
CA ALA A 38 -9.51 0.61 -9.62
C ALA A 38 -9.56 -0.84 -10.12
N ARG A 39 -10.55 -1.19 -10.96
CA ARG A 39 -10.65 -2.52 -11.58
C ARG A 39 -9.50 -2.79 -12.55
N LYS A 40 -9.10 -1.81 -13.36
CA LYS A 40 -7.93 -1.93 -14.26
C LYS A 40 -6.66 -2.25 -13.47
N MET A 41 -6.44 -1.58 -12.35
CA MET A 41 -5.31 -1.86 -11.45
C MET A 41 -5.40 -3.28 -10.87
N ALA A 42 -6.58 -3.68 -10.38
CA ALA A 42 -6.79 -5.02 -9.83
C ALA A 42 -6.51 -6.11 -10.89
N VAL A 43 -6.96 -5.93 -12.14
CA VAL A 43 -6.67 -6.83 -13.26
C VAL A 43 -5.17 -6.90 -13.55
N LYS A 44 -4.46 -5.76 -13.50
CA LYS A 44 -3.00 -5.72 -13.68
C LYS A 44 -2.26 -6.55 -12.62
N ILE A 45 -2.73 -6.51 -11.37
CA ILE A 45 -2.19 -7.32 -10.27
C ILE A 45 -2.56 -8.80 -10.45
N ALA A 46 -3.82 -9.10 -10.81
CA ALA A 46 -4.31 -10.47 -11.00
C ALA A 46 -3.60 -11.23 -12.12
N LYS A 47 -3.04 -10.52 -13.12
CA LYS A 47 -2.22 -11.10 -14.19
C LYS A 47 -0.81 -11.52 -13.74
N LYS A 48 -0.38 -11.19 -12.51
CA LYS A 48 0.93 -11.59 -11.98
C LYS A 48 0.87 -12.99 -11.37
N ALA A 49 2.04 -13.61 -11.18
CA ALA A 49 2.14 -14.94 -10.58
C ALA A 49 1.43 -14.97 -9.21
N PRO A 50 0.34 -15.76 -9.05
CA PRO A 50 -0.50 -15.69 -7.85
C PRO A 50 0.27 -15.99 -6.56
N VAL A 51 1.21 -16.95 -6.62
CA VAL A 51 2.07 -17.31 -5.49
C VAL A 51 2.98 -16.15 -5.12
N ALA A 52 3.64 -15.50 -6.08
CA ALA A 52 4.51 -14.36 -5.82
C ALA A 52 3.74 -13.20 -5.19
N VAL A 53 2.57 -12.84 -5.74
CA VAL A 53 1.74 -11.76 -5.17
C VAL A 53 1.29 -12.10 -3.74
N LYS A 54 0.93 -13.36 -3.47
CA LYS A 54 0.55 -13.82 -2.13
C LYS A 54 1.71 -13.70 -1.14
N LEU A 55 2.89 -14.20 -1.51
CA LEU A 55 4.08 -14.16 -0.65
C LEU A 55 4.55 -12.71 -0.41
N SER A 56 4.61 -11.87 -1.45
CA SER A 56 4.96 -10.45 -1.30
C SER A 56 4.00 -9.71 -0.37
N LYS A 57 2.69 -9.94 -0.49
CA LYS A 57 1.71 -9.35 0.45
C LYS A 57 1.93 -9.81 1.88
N ALA A 58 2.21 -11.09 2.09
CA ALA A 58 2.47 -11.62 3.42
C ALA A 58 3.76 -11.06 4.03
N ALA A 59 4.83 -10.96 3.23
CA ALA A 59 6.10 -10.40 3.64
C ALA A 59 5.96 -8.94 4.06
N ILE A 60 5.35 -8.09 3.22
CA ILE A 60 5.16 -6.67 3.52
C ILE A 60 4.31 -6.48 4.78
N ASN A 61 3.15 -7.14 4.86
CA ASN A 61 2.23 -6.95 5.98
C ASN A 61 2.82 -7.39 7.33
N ARG A 62 3.64 -8.45 7.33
CA ARG A 62 4.29 -8.96 8.54
C ARG A 62 5.56 -8.19 8.87
N GLY A 63 6.39 -7.93 7.87
CA GLY A 63 7.67 -7.23 7.99
C GLY A 63 7.51 -5.77 8.44
N MET A 64 6.45 -5.09 8.02
CA MET A 64 6.19 -3.70 8.44
C MET A 64 5.90 -3.52 9.94
N GLN A 65 5.63 -4.59 10.68
CA GLN A 65 5.23 -4.54 12.09
C GLN A 65 6.34 -5.00 13.06
N VAL A 66 7.53 -5.29 12.53
CA VAL A 66 8.65 -5.85 13.29
C VAL A 66 9.94 -5.07 12.99
N ASP A 67 11.01 -5.35 13.74
CA ASP A 67 12.33 -4.81 13.44
C ASP A 67 12.90 -5.37 12.12
N ILE A 68 13.93 -4.71 11.59
CA ILE A 68 14.49 -5.04 10.28
C ILE A 68 15.06 -6.45 10.21
N ASP A 69 15.68 -6.95 11.29
CA ASP A 69 16.29 -8.28 11.31
C ASP A 69 15.20 -9.35 11.29
N THR A 70 14.13 -9.16 12.08
CA THR A 70 12.94 -10.02 12.04
C THR A 70 12.24 -9.96 10.68
N ALA A 71 12.13 -8.76 10.07
CA ALA A 71 11.53 -8.60 8.74
C ALA A 71 12.30 -9.38 7.66
N LEU A 72 13.64 -9.31 7.68
CA LEU A 72 14.50 -10.06 6.76
C LEU A 72 14.33 -11.58 6.91
N ASN A 73 14.20 -12.07 8.15
CA ASN A 73 13.92 -13.49 8.40
C ASN A 73 12.54 -13.89 7.87
N VAL A 74 11.51 -13.06 8.05
CA VAL A 74 10.17 -13.29 7.49
C VAL A 74 10.21 -13.38 5.97
N GLU A 75 11.01 -12.52 5.30
CA GLU A 75 11.21 -12.60 3.86
C GLU A 75 11.95 -13.88 3.46
N ALA A 76 13.05 -14.21 4.14
CA ALA A 76 13.80 -15.43 3.88
C ALA A 76 12.91 -16.68 3.99
N ASP A 77 12.11 -16.81 5.06
CA ASP A 77 11.20 -17.94 5.25
C ASP A 77 10.15 -18.06 4.14
N LEU A 78 9.61 -16.94 3.68
CA LEU A 78 8.58 -16.92 2.64
C LEU A 78 9.13 -17.24 1.25
N PHE A 79 10.42 -16.96 0.99
CA PHE A 79 11.06 -17.10 -0.32
C PHE A 79 12.09 -18.23 -0.44
N SER A 80 12.36 -19.00 0.63
CA SER A 80 13.33 -20.11 0.64
C SER A 80 12.84 -21.42 -0.02
N ILE A 81 11.99 -21.32 -1.05
CA ILE A 81 11.40 -22.46 -1.78
C ILE A 81 12.19 -22.76 -3.05
#